data_AF-A0A2V8ZGJ1-F1
#
_entry.id   AF-A0A2V8ZGJ1-F1
#
_cell.length_a   1.000
_cell.length_b   1.000
_cell.length_c   1.000
_cell.angle_alpha   90.00
_cell.angle_beta   90.00
_cell.angle_gamma   90.00
#
_symmetry.space_group_name_H-M   'P 1'
#
loop_
_entity.id
_entity.type
_entity.pdbx_description
1 polymer ?
#
loop_
_entity_poly.entity_id
_entity_poly.type
_entity_poly.pdbx_seq_one_letter_code
_entity_poly.pdbx_strand_id
1 'polypeptide(L)'
;MRQTRRKFFLNVALLSGYLALPVGTCPAQNPPTPPPKPQPAYTPNPAEIYSNPPEAAAAKRARLLENEKEFRQGVERLYQLTSDLRSELQKTPTAEVFSVHIVKQTEQIEKLAKLLRSKAKSA
;
A
#
# COMPACT_ATOMS: atom_id res chain seq x y z
N MET A 1 -16.51 -1.01 -13.28
CA MET A 1 -16.55 -2.40 -13.78
C MET A 1 -15.27 -3.14 -13.39
N ARG A 2 -15.24 -3.81 -12.23
CA ARG A 2 -14.06 -4.43 -11.62
C ARG A 2 -14.25 -5.95 -11.42
N GLN A 3 -14.67 -6.70 -12.44
CA GLN A 3 -14.95 -8.14 -12.26
C GLN A 3 -14.36 -9.09 -13.31
N THR A 4 -13.61 -8.61 -14.29
CA THR A 4 -13.23 -9.45 -15.45
C THR A 4 -11.86 -10.14 -15.34
N ARG A 5 -11.15 -10.09 -14.19
CA ARG A 5 -9.79 -10.65 -14.08
C ARG A 5 -9.66 -11.96 -13.29
N ARG A 6 -10.71 -12.40 -12.58
CA ARG A 6 -10.64 -13.60 -11.72
C ARG A 6 -11.10 -14.91 -12.36
N LYS A 7 -11.62 -14.88 -13.60
CA LYS A 7 -12.18 -16.08 -14.25
C LYS A 7 -11.34 -16.67 -15.38
N PHE A 8 -10.14 -16.13 -15.64
CA PHE A 8 -9.29 -16.58 -16.75
C PHE A 8 -8.23 -17.62 -16.37
N PHE A 9 -8.08 -17.96 -15.08
CA PHE A 9 -7.11 -18.96 -14.60
C PHE A 9 -7.75 -20.31 -14.20
N LEU A 10 -9.04 -20.54 -14.50
CA LEU A 10 -9.77 -21.71 -14.00
C LEU A 10 -10.24 -22.67 -15.10
N ASN A 11 -9.54 -22.79 -16.23
CA ASN A 11 -9.91 -23.74 -17.28
C ASN A 11 -8.68 -24.31 -18.02
N VAL A 12 -7.78 -24.99 -17.29
CA VAL A 12 -6.94 -26.06 -17.87
C VAL A 12 -6.64 -27.07 -16.75
N ALA A 13 -7.51 -28.06 -16.58
CA ALA A 13 -7.17 -29.32 -15.92
C ALA A 13 -7.84 -30.44 -16.72
N LEU A 14 -7.01 -31.10 -17.51
CA LEU A 14 -7.35 -32.09 -18.51
C LEU A 14 -8.01 -33.33 -17.91
N LEU A 15 -9.08 -33.77 -18.58
CA LEU A 15 -9.63 -35.12 -18.54
C LEU A 15 -8.57 -36.15 -18.96
N SER A 16 -8.28 -37.12 -18.09
CA SER A 16 -7.61 -38.38 -18.42
C SER A 16 -8.16 -39.46 -17.50
N GLY A 17 -9.07 -40.29 -18.02
CA GLY A 17 -9.47 -41.54 -17.38
C GLY A 17 -8.52 -42.69 -17.73
N TYR A 18 -8.38 -43.66 -16.83
CA TYR A 18 -8.66 -45.09 -17.03
C TYR A 18 -7.96 -45.97 -15.97
N LEU A 19 -8.66 -47.08 -15.66
CA LEU A 19 -8.23 -48.36 -15.04
C LEU A 19 -8.31 -48.54 -13.50
N ALA A 20 -8.80 -49.72 -13.14
CA ALA A 20 -9.27 -50.14 -11.82
C ALA A 20 -8.53 -51.39 -11.28
N LEU A 21 -8.61 -51.57 -9.95
CA LEU A 21 -8.39 -52.77 -9.10
C LEU A 21 -6.93 -53.12 -8.66
N PRO A 22 -6.72 -53.86 -7.55
CA PRO A 22 -7.22 -53.68 -6.18
C PRO A 22 -6.11 -53.79 -5.07
N VAL A 23 -6.46 -53.31 -3.87
CA VAL A 23 -6.03 -53.66 -2.49
C VAL A 23 -4.63 -54.25 -2.27
N GLY A 24 -3.76 -53.45 -1.62
CA GLY A 24 -2.67 -53.92 -0.78
C GLY A 24 -2.68 -53.15 0.55
N THR A 25 -3.18 -53.76 1.63
CA THR A 25 -3.13 -53.18 2.97
C THR A 25 -1.76 -53.43 3.59
N CYS A 26 -0.89 -52.42 3.59
CA CYS A 26 0.29 -52.42 4.45
C CYS A 26 -0.16 -52.08 5.87
N PRO A 27 0.19 -52.87 6.91
CA PRO A 27 -0.09 -52.49 8.29
C PRO A 27 0.68 -51.20 8.64
N ALA A 28 -0.08 -50.12 8.79
CA ALA A 28 0.41 -48.86 9.31
C ALA A 28 0.88 -49.05 10.76
N GLN A 29 2.19 -48.93 10.99
CA GLN A 29 2.71 -48.76 12.35
C GLN A 29 2.29 -47.37 12.83
N ASN A 30 1.38 -47.32 13.81
CA ASN A 30 1.02 -46.07 14.47
C ASN A 30 2.22 -45.56 15.27
N PRO A 31 2.74 -44.35 15.01
CA PRO A 31 3.73 -43.75 15.91
C PRO A 31 3.06 -43.42 17.26
N PRO A 32 3.76 -43.56 18.39
CA PRO A 32 3.23 -43.22 19.69
C PRO A 32 2.85 -41.73 19.75
N THR A 33 1.66 -41.45 20.26
CA THR A 33 1.13 -40.10 20.42
C THR A 33 2.08 -39.25 21.28
N PRO A 34 2.58 -38.10 20.79
CA PRO A 34 3.39 -37.21 21.60
C PRO A 34 2.53 -36.59 22.73
N PRO A 35 3.11 -36.33 23.92
CA PRO A 35 2.38 -35.70 25.02
C PRO A 35 1.87 -34.32 24.61
N PRO A 36 0.71 -33.88 25.14
CA PRO A 36 0.16 -32.57 24.82
C PRO A 36 1.16 -31.46 25.26
N LYS A 37 1.48 -30.55 24.33
CA LYS A 37 2.31 -29.38 24.64
C LYS A 37 1.64 -28.54 25.74
N PRO A 38 2.38 -28.03 26.74
CA PRO A 38 1.83 -27.10 27.71
C PRO A 38 1.31 -25.86 26.97
N GLN A 39 0.03 -25.56 27.20
CA GLN A 39 -0.58 -24.35 26.68
C GLN A 39 0.09 -23.15 27.37
N PRO A 40 0.59 -22.14 26.63
CA PRO A 40 1.05 -20.92 27.27
C PRO A 40 -0.15 -20.31 28.02
N ALA A 41 0.03 -20.06 29.31
CA ALA A 41 -0.91 -19.28 30.08
C ALA A 41 -0.95 -17.86 29.49
N TYR A 42 -1.83 -17.63 28.53
CA TYR A 42 -2.12 -16.30 28.05
C TYR A 42 -2.95 -15.61 29.13
N THR A 43 -2.27 -14.97 30.07
CA THR A 43 -2.87 -13.94 30.92
C THR A 43 -2.92 -12.66 30.09
N PRO A 44 -4.11 -12.17 29.68
CA PRO A 44 -4.21 -10.91 28.96
C PRO A 44 -3.61 -9.81 29.83
N ASN A 45 -2.71 -9.01 29.26
CA ASN A 45 -2.15 -7.86 29.96
C ASN A 45 -3.31 -6.88 30.25
N PRO A 46 -3.56 -6.45 31.50
CA PRO A 46 -4.63 -5.50 31.82
C PRO A 46 -4.58 -4.20 31.01
N ALA A 47 -3.41 -3.81 30.49
CA ALA A 47 -3.26 -2.66 29.60
C ALA A 47 -3.92 -2.84 28.21
N GLU A 48 -4.11 -4.08 27.73
CA GLU A 48 -4.80 -4.35 26.47
C GLU A 48 -6.32 -4.15 26.57
N ILE A 49 -6.88 -4.23 27.79
CA ILE A 49 -8.32 -4.09 28.06
C ILE A 49 -8.76 -2.62 27.95
N TYR A 50 -7.85 -1.66 28.17
CA TYR A 50 -8.15 -0.21 28.14
C TYR A 50 -7.87 0.47 26.80
N SER A 51 -7.47 -0.29 25.77
CA SER A 51 -7.37 0.26 24.41
C SER A 51 -8.78 0.49 23.86
N ASN A 52 -9.41 1.62 24.22
CA ASN A 52 -10.73 1.99 23.72
C ASN A 52 -10.72 2.01 22.18
N PRO A 53 -11.36 1.02 21.51
CA PRO A 53 -11.43 0.98 20.05
C PRO A 53 -11.98 2.27 19.40
N PRO A 54 -12.97 2.98 19.99
CA PRO A 54 -13.51 4.19 19.36
C PRO A 54 -12.55 5.38 19.41
N GLU A 55 -11.71 5.50 20.44
CA GLU A 55 -10.76 6.62 20.55
C GLU A 55 -9.61 6.47 19.53
N ALA A 56 -9.10 5.24 19.38
CA ALA A 56 -8.12 4.93 18.34
C ALA A 56 -8.70 5.12 16.92
N ALA A 57 -9.98 4.83 16.70
CA ALA A 57 -10.65 5.06 15.43
C ALA A 57 -10.87 6.57 15.15
N ALA A 58 -11.23 7.35 16.16
CA ALA A 58 -11.38 8.80 16.05
C ALA A 58 -10.04 9.49 15.74
N ALA A 59 -8.96 9.11 16.44
CA ALA A 59 -7.61 9.62 16.17
C ALA A 59 -7.13 9.29 14.74
N LYS A 60 -7.42 8.09 14.23
CA LYS A 60 -7.13 7.72 12.83
C LYS A 60 -7.90 8.59 11.85
N ARG A 61 -9.20 8.82 12.07
CA ARG A 61 -10.03 9.69 11.21
C ARG A 61 -9.51 11.14 11.21
N ALA A 62 -9.15 11.68 12.37
CA ALA A 62 -8.58 13.02 12.47
C ALA A 62 -7.29 13.16 11.63
N ARG A 63 -6.39 12.17 11.72
CA ARG A 63 -5.15 12.14 10.90
C ARG A 63 -5.43 12.06 9.40
N LEU A 64 -6.44 11.29 8.98
CA LEU A 64 -6.82 11.20 7.56
C LEU A 64 -7.33 12.54 7.01
N LEU A 65 -8.15 13.26 7.80
CA LEU A 65 -8.65 14.58 7.41
C LEU A 65 -7.53 15.62 7.32
N GLU A 66 -6.58 15.58 8.26
CA GLU A 66 -5.40 16.45 8.23
C GLU A 66 -4.53 16.16 7.00
N ASN A 67 -4.25 14.88 6.73
CA ASN A 67 -3.52 14.46 5.54
C ASN A 67 -4.19 14.93 4.24
N GLU A 68 -5.52 14.85 4.15
CA GLU A 68 -6.26 15.34 2.99
C GLU A 68 -6.10 16.85 2.80
N LYS A 69 -6.24 17.63 3.89
CA LYS A 69 -6.07 19.08 3.84
C LYS A 69 -4.66 19.46 3.40
N GLU A 70 -3.64 18.83 3.98
CA GLU A 70 -2.24 19.05 3.59
C GLU A 70 -1.98 18.65 2.13
N PHE A 71 -2.58 17.55 1.68
CA PHE A 71 -2.46 17.11 0.29
C PHE A 71 -3.04 18.15 -0.67
N ARG A 72 -4.26 18.66 -0.40
CA ARG A 72 -4.88 19.72 -1.19
C ARG A 72 -4.02 20.99 -1.22
N GLN A 73 -3.50 21.42 -0.06
CA GLN A 73 -2.60 22.57 0.03
C GLN A 73 -1.29 22.35 -0.75
N GLY A 74 -0.74 21.14 -0.72
CA GLY A 74 0.45 20.80 -1.48
C GLY A 74 0.22 20.83 -2.99
N VAL A 75 -0.96 20.38 -3.46
CA VAL A 75 -1.35 20.50 -4.88
C VAL A 75 -1.49 21.96 -5.31
N GLU A 76 -2.07 22.82 -4.46
CA GLU A 76 -2.19 24.25 -4.75
C GLU A 76 -0.80 24.92 -4.86
N ARG A 77 0.12 24.59 -3.95
CA ARG A 77 1.52 25.07 -4.03
C ARG A 77 2.22 24.57 -5.29
N LEU A 78 1.96 23.33 -5.70
CA LEU A 78 2.51 22.78 -6.94
C LEU A 78 2.02 23.59 -8.15
N TYR A 79 0.72 23.92 -8.19
CA TYR A 79 0.14 24.76 -9.23
C TYR A 79 0.81 26.13 -9.30
N GLN A 80 0.99 26.80 -8.15
CA GLN A 80 1.65 28.10 -8.08
C GLN A 80 3.09 28.06 -8.62
N LEU A 81 3.93 27.15 -8.12
CA LEU A 81 5.32 27.04 -8.57
C LEU A 81 5.43 26.72 -10.07
N THR A 82 4.53 25.89 -10.59
CA THR A 82 4.53 25.55 -12.02
C THR A 82 4.09 26.75 -12.86
N SER A 83 3.15 27.56 -12.36
CA SER A 83 2.73 28.81 -13.00
C SER A 83 3.86 29.85 -13.00
N ASP A 84 4.59 29.98 -11.90
CA ASP A 84 5.74 30.89 -11.78
C ASP A 84 6.86 30.48 -12.74
N LEU A 85 7.20 29.20 -12.77
CA LEU A 85 8.17 28.64 -13.72
C LEU A 85 7.78 28.93 -15.17
N ARG A 86 6.49 28.76 -15.52
CA ARG A 86 5.98 29.10 -16.86
C ARG A 86 6.15 30.59 -17.16
N SER A 87 5.87 31.46 -16.20
CA SER A 87 6.03 32.92 -16.33
C SER A 87 7.49 33.29 -16.58
N GLU A 88 8.43 32.67 -15.87
CA GLU A 88 9.86 32.88 -16.07
C GLU A 88 10.35 32.39 -17.42
N LEU A 89 9.87 31.23 -17.88
CA LEU A 89 10.20 30.72 -19.21
C LEU A 89 9.70 31.65 -20.32
N GLN A 90 8.52 32.26 -20.17
CA GLN A 90 8.02 33.24 -21.13
C GLN A 90 8.85 34.52 -21.17
N LYS A 91 9.45 34.90 -20.04
CA LYS A 91 10.32 36.08 -19.92
C LYS A 91 11.75 35.82 -20.36
N THR A 92 12.16 34.56 -20.50
CA THR A 92 13.53 34.19 -20.84
C THR A 92 13.68 34.12 -22.37
N PRO A 93 14.37 35.10 -23.01
CA PRO A 93 14.43 35.20 -24.46
C PRO A 93 15.44 34.23 -25.10
N THR A 94 16.40 33.71 -24.33
CA THR A 94 17.50 32.89 -24.85
C THR A 94 17.27 31.41 -24.53
N ALA A 95 17.06 30.60 -25.57
CA ALA A 95 16.82 29.16 -25.45
C ALA A 95 18.08 28.32 -25.15
N GLU A 96 19.28 28.92 -25.15
CA GLU A 96 20.55 28.18 -25.03
C GLU A 96 20.89 27.77 -23.59
N VAL A 97 20.61 28.59 -22.57
CA VAL A 97 20.98 28.29 -21.19
C VAL A 97 19.92 28.81 -20.22
N PHE A 98 19.24 27.87 -19.53
CA PHE A 98 18.32 28.24 -18.45
C PHE A 98 19.08 28.78 -17.24
N SER A 99 18.51 29.78 -16.58
CA SER A 99 19.09 30.33 -15.36
C SER A 99 19.13 29.25 -14.26
N VAL A 100 20.11 29.37 -13.35
CA VAL A 100 20.19 28.53 -12.15
C VAL A 100 18.90 28.62 -11.31
N HIS A 101 18.17 29.74 -11.42
CA HIS A 101 16.90 29.91 -10.74
C HIS A 101 15.81 28.97 -11.26
N ILE A 102 15.66 28.84 -12.59
CA ILE A 102 14.72 27.91 -13.24
C ILE A 102 15.03 26.47 -12.80
N VAL A 103 16.32 26.10 -12.75
CA VAL A 103 16.72 24.77 -12.26
C VAL A 103 16.29 24.56 -10.81
N LYS A 104 16.55 25.53 -9.91
CA LYS A 104 16.11 25.44 -8.51
C LYS A 104 14.59 25.36 -8.36
N GLN A 105 13.83 26.09 -9.16
CA GLN A 105 12.36 26.02 -9.14
C GLN A 105 11.87 24.63 -9.58
N THR A 106 12.46 24.05 -10.64
CA THR A 106 12.11 22.69 -11.07
C THR A 106 12.45 21.63 -10.01
N GLU A 107 13.57 21.74 -9.31
CA GLU A 107 13.89 20.85 -8.18
C GLU A 107 12.88 20.97 -7.03
N GLN A 108 12.39 22.18 -6.73
CA GLN A 108 11.37 22.38 -5.71
C GLN A 108 10.04 21.72 -6.10
N ILE A 109 9.64 21.86 -7.37
CA ILE A 109 8.47 21.17 -7.93
C ILE A 109 8.63 19.66 -7.81
N GLU A 110 9.81 19.12 -8.15
CA GLU A 110 10.10 17.68 -8.03
C GLU A 110 9.97 17.20 -6.58
N LYS A 111 10.55 17.94 -5.62
CA LYS A 111 10.48 17.62 -4.19
C LYS A 111 9.03 17.62 -3.71
N LEU A 112 8.23 18.63 -4.05
CA LEU A 112 6.81 18.66 -3.69
C LEU A 112 6.02 17.53 -4.34
N ALA A 113 6.25 17.23 -5.62
CA ALA A 113 5.59 16.12 -6.31
C ALA A 113 5.93 14.77 -5.65
N LYS A 114 7.18 14.57 -5.25
CA LYS A 114 7.62 13.37 -4.51
C LYS A 114 6.94 13.26 -3.14
N LEU A 115 6.83 14.37 -2.41
CA LEU A 115 6.13 14.42 -1.12
C LEU A 115 4.63 14.15 -1.25
N LEU A 116 3.98 14.69 -2.28
CA LEU A 116 2.58 14.40 -2.57
C LEU A 116 2.38 12.92 -2.93
N ARG A 117 3.28 12.34 -3.73
CA ARG A 117 3.24 10.92 -4.07
C ARG A 117 3.41 10.03 -2.83
N SER A 118 4.30 10.39 -1.90
CA SER A 118 4.47 9.61 -0.66
C SER A 118 3.23 9.73 0.22
N LYS A 119 2.69 10.95 0.40
CA LYS A 119 1.44 11.19 1.15
C LYS A 119 0.25 10.43 0.57
N ALA A 120 0.09 10.40 -0.76
CA ALA A 120 -0.98 9.67 -1.43
C ALA A 120 -0.86 8.14 -1.31
N LYS A 121 0.33 7.61 -1.05
CA LYS A 121 0.54 6.16 -0.80
C LYS A 121 0.35 5.78 0.66
N SER A 122 0.58 6.72 1.57
CA SER A 122 0.49 6.50 3.02
C SER A 122 -0.88 6.84 3.62
N ALA A 123 -1.72 7.56 2.86
CA ALA A 123 -3.13 7.82 3.18
C ALA A 123 -3.99 6.61 2.79
#